data_AF-R7KQ44-F1
#
_entry.id   AF-R7KQ44-F1
#
_cell.length_a   1.000
_cell.length_b   1.000
_cell.length_c   1.000
_cell.angle_alpha   90.00
_cell.angle_beta   90.00
_cell.angle_gamma   90.00
#
_symmetry.space_group_name_H-M   'P 1'
#
loop_
_entity.id
_entity.type
_entity.pdbx_description
1 polymer ?
#
loop_
_entity_poly.entity_id
_entity_poly.type
_entity_poly.pdbx_seq_one_letter_code
_entity_poly.pdbx_strand_id
1 'polypeptide(L)'
;MTQDFDFFLLLSALTLILVIWLMIRAVKGSTKENKSPSSTVKEVPQNSNRRVERFTARTKESSKADIEEKQKQPPKIATLYFTTQDDQPFAVIRLSTIGAQVWGNESIELPTALTRFIDRFLPRDEGESLLIHLVSPLPSDTALYAQAYGEDGECVAKSHPVGLTPNDFPHYKNIDSHSLKDWIRQTLVTTYHTIFFTLSASEMAFLLRAEKTKKIDYSGLEVSNSFRQALALLFLLRIHNESDNLVRSSLLNQYLGFIELSHFSYSAQLESLEHLVISQIFVQTQKLPFLLIQTPKDCGKCYKALNY
;
A
#
# COMPACT_ATOMS: atom_id res chain seq x y z
N MET A 1 -9.17 -42.50 21.23
CA MET A 1 -8.54 -41.56 22.18
C MET A 1 -7.03 -41.76 22.35
N THR A 2 -6.41 -42.83 21.81
CA THR A 2 -4.95 -43.05 21.88
C THR A 2 -4.17 -42.53 20.67
N GLN A 3 -4.79 -42.32 19.50
CA GLN A 3 -4.11 -41.82 18.29
C GLN A 3 -3.85 -40.31 18.29
N ASP A 4 -4.73 -39.49 18.88
CA ASP A 4 -4.57 -38.03 18.91
C ASP A 4 -3.44 -37.58 19.86
N PHE A 5 -3.18 -38.38 20.90
CA PHE A 5 -2.13 -38.10 21.88
C PHE A 5 -0.73 -38.30 21.29
N ASP A 6 -0.54 -39.33 20.45
CA ASP A 6 0.72 -39.59 19.76
C ASP A 6 1.04 -38.52 18.71
N PHE A 7 0.03 -37.99 17.99
CA PHE A 7 0.24 -36.94 17.00
C PHE A 7 0.65 -35.62 17.66
N PHE A 8 0.05 -35.28 18.81
CA PHE A 8 0.41 -34.08 19.56
C PHE A 8 1.81 -34.18 20.18
N LEU A 9 2.20 -35.36 20.65
CA LEU A 9 3.54 -35.63 21.16
C LEU A 9 4.60 -35.53 20.04
N LEU A 10 4.28 -36.04 18.86
CA LEU A 10 5.18 -35.99 17.71
C LEU A 10 5.34 -34.56 17.18
N LEU A 11 4.24 -33.79 17.11
CA LEU A 11 4.24 -32.40 16.67
C LEU A 11 5.00 -31.49 17.65
N SER A 12 4.83 -31.71 18.95
CA SER A 12 5.55 -30.95 19.99
C SER A 12 7.05 -31.26 20.04
N ALA A 13 7.45 -32.51 19.77
CA ALA A 13 8.87 -32.85 19.62
C ALA A 13 9.50 -32.18 18.39
N LEU A 14 8.76 -32.10 17.27
CA LEU A 14 9.25 -31.53 16.02
C LEU A 14 9.40 -30.00 16.11
N THR A 15 8.47 -29.31 16.77
CA THR A 15 8.60 -27.87 17.04
C THR A 15 9.77 -27.57 17.99
N LEU A 16 10.01 -28.40 19.00
CA LEU A 16 11.14 -28.22 19.92
C LEU A 16 12.50 -28.39 19.21
N ILE A 17 12.62 -29.36 18.31
CA ILE A 17 13.82 -29.54 17.46
C ILE A 17 14.03 -28.33 16.54
N LEU A 18 12.96 -27.79 15.95
CA LEU A 18 13.03 -26.61 15.08
C LEU A 18 13.51 -25.37 15.86
N VAL A 19 13.02 -25.18 17.09
CA VAL A 19 13.44 -24.07 17.96
C VAL A 19 14.92 -24.21 18.34
N ILE A 20 15.37 -25.40 18.72
CA ILE A 20 16.80 -25.64 19.03
C ILE A 20 17.68 -25.38 17.79
N TRP A 21 17.24 -25.81 16.61
CA TRP A 21 17.96 -25.57 15.36
C TRP A 21 18.04 -24.08 15.00
N LEU A 22 16.95 -23.33 15.17
CA LEU A 22 16.94 -21.88 14.97
C LEU A 22 17.84 -21.15 15.97
N MET A 23 17.87 -21.58 17.23
CA MET A 23 18.77 -21.02 18.25
C MET A 23 20.25 -21.28 17.91
N ILE A 24 20.59 -22.49 17.47
CA ILE A 24 21.96 -22.81 17.00
C ILE A 24 22.32 -21.95 15.79
N ARG A 25 21.39 -21.75 14.85
CA ARG A 25 21.62 -20.94 13.64
C ARG A 25 21.76 -19.45 13.95
N ALA A 26 21.01 -18.94 14.93
CA ALA A 26 21.14 -17.56 15.41
C ALA A 26 22.48 -17.33 16.12
N VAL A 27 22.94 -18.30 16.92
CA VAL A 27 24.24 -18.22 17.62
C VAL A 27 25.43 -18.39 16.65
N LYS A 28 25.30 -19.22 15.60
CA LYS A 28 26.31 -19.31 14.53
C LYS A 28 26.30 -18.13 13.56
N GLY A 29 25.25 -17.31 13.56
CA GLY A 29 25.09 -16.16 12.66
C GLY A 29 25.71 -14.85 13.14
N SER A 30 26.12 -14.75 14.42
CA SER A 30 26.60 -13.48 15.02
C SER A 30 28.12 -13.36 15.16
N THR A 31 28.91 -14.24 14.53
CA THR A 31 30.37 -14.11 14.46
C THR A 31 30.83 -13.90 13.03
N LYS A 32 30.68 -12.67 12.53
CA LYS A 32 31.59 -12.11 11.52
C LYS A 32 32.03 -10.72 11.96
N GLU A 33 33.25 -10.70 12.48
CA GLU A 33 34.01 -9.51 12.83
C GLU A 33 34.23 -8.61 11.61
N ASN A 34 34.16 -7.30 11.88
CA ASN A 34 34.71 -6.24 11.06
C ASN A 34 36.21 -6.47 10.81
N LYS A 35 36.63 -6.44 9.55
CA LYS A 35 37.91 -5.87 9.08
C LYS A 35 38.01 -5.91 7.55
N SER A 36 38.13 -4.73 6.95
CA SER A 36 38.85 -4.48 5.69
C SER A 36 40.13 -3.71 6.07
N PRO A 37 41.17 -3.56 5.20
CA PRO A 37 41.25 -3.89 3.77
C PRO A 37 42.57 -4.57 3.32
N SER A 38 42.61 -5.12 2.10
CA SER A 38 43.65 -4.81 1.08
C SER A 38 43.65 -5.79 -0.11
N SER A 39 44.12 -5.25 -1.21
CA SER A 39 44.27 -5.75 -2.58
C SER A 39 45.06 -7.06 -2.77
N THR A 40 44.63 -7.93 -3.67
CA THR A 40 45.38 -8.38 -4.88
C THR A 40 44.54 -9.33 -5.75
N VAL A 41 44.85 -9.33 -7.05
CA VAL A 41 44.11 -9.96 -8.15
C VAL A 41 44.71 -11.34 -8.52
N LYS A 42 43.86 -12.20 -9.11
CA LYS A 42 44.10 -13.44 -9.90
C LYS A 42 44.15 -14.72 -9.04
N GLU A 43 43.52 -15.85 -9.37
CA GLU A 43 43.25 -16.52 -10.66
C GLU A 43 41.96 -17.39 -10.61
N VAL A 44 41.42 -17.72 -11.78
CA VAL A 44 40.42 -18.77 -12.06
C VAL A 44 41.13 -19.85 -12.88
N PRO A 45 40.99 -21.18 -12.60
CA PRO A 45 39.99 -22.04 -13.29
C PRO A 45 39.54 -23.26 -12.42
N GLN A 46 38.62 -24.18 -12.72
CA GLN A 46 37.80 -24.55 -13.88
C GLN A 46 36.72 -25.57 -13.42
N ASN A 47 35.53 -25.53 -14.04
CA ASN A 47 34.62 -26.64 -14.37
C ASN A 47 34.10 -27.65 -13.33
N SER A 48 32.76 -27.78 -13.25
CA SER A 48 32.06 -28.82 -14.02
C SER A 48 30.52 -28.73 -13.97
N ASN A 49 29.93 -28.62 -15.17
CA ASN A 49 28.75 -29.32 -15.69
C ASN A 49 27.39 -29.30 -14.93
N ARG A 50 26.46 -28.46 -15.43
CA ARG A 50 25.25 -28.98 -16.10
C ARG A 50 24.63 -27.93 -17.05
N ARG A 51 24.82 -28.19 -18.35
CA ARG A 51 24.17 -27.63 -19.55
C ARG A 51 22.80 -28.35 -19.71
N VAL A 52 21.71 -27.81 -20.26
CA VAL A 52 21.39 -27.39 -21.65
C VAL A 52 19.96 -26.78 -21.60
N GLU A 53 19.75 -25.50 -21.93
CA GLU A 53 19.22 -24.92 -23.21
C GLU A 53 17.76 -25.33 -23.55
N ARG A 54 16.88 -24.57 -24.21
CA ARG A 54 16.71 -23.21 -24.77
C ARG A 54 15.31 -23.22 -25.39
N PHE A 55 14.68 -22.06 -25.62
CA PHE A 55 14.35 -21.66 -27.00
C PHE A 55 14.34 -20.14 -27.11
N THR A 56 15.28 -19.67 -27.92
CA THR A 56 15.47 -18.32 -28.44
C THR A 56 14.89 -18.22 -29.86
N ALA A 57 14.52 -17.01 -30.30
CA ALA A 57 14.62 -16.55 -31.69
C ALA A 57 14.59 -15.01 -31.65
N ARG A 58 15.47 -14.19 -32.27
CA ARG A 58 16.62 -14.26 -33.20
C ARG A 58 17.43 -12.97 -32.95
N THR A 59 18.75 -12.95 -32.68
CA THR A 59 19.91 -12.80 -33.63
C THR A 59 19.63 -11.83 -34.79
N LYS A 60 20.33 -10.71 -35.02
CA LYS A 60 21.76 -10.37 -35.23
C LYS A 60 21.82 -8.82 -35.30
N GLU A 61 22.90 -8.05 -35.22
CA GLU A 61 24.36 -8.19 -35.12
C GLU A 61 24.88 -6.81 -34.70
N SER A 62 26.05 -6.80 -34.07
CA SER A 62 26.75 -5.62 -33.61
C SER A 62 27.09 -4.61 -34.72
N SER A 63 26.88 -3.33 -34.42
CA SER A 63 27.77 -2.27 -34.89
C SER A 63 28.06 -1.34 -33.72
N LYS A 64 29.34 -1.31 -33.34
CA LYS A 64 29.95 -0.28 -32.48
C LYS A 64 29.59 1.10 -33.04
N ALA A 65 28.78 1.83 -32.32
CA ALA A 65 28.65 3.27 -32.47
C ALA A 65 28.43 3.82 -31.05
N ASP A 66 29.39 4.62 -30.61
CA ASP A 66 29.32 5.58 -29.52
C ASP A 66 28.50 5.15 -28.30
N ILE A 67 29.22 4.67 -27.29
CA ILE A 67 28.77 4.88 -25.91
C ILE A 67 28.84 6.39 -25.71
N GLU A 68 27.79 7.10 -26.12
CA GLU A 68 27.46 8.37 -25.51
C GLU A 68 27.50 8.09 -24.00
N GLU A 69 28.48 8.70 -23.32
CA GLU A 69 28.37 8.91 -21.89
C GLU A 69 26.98 9.51 -21.69
N LYS A 70 26.03 8.68 -21.24
CA LYS A 70 24.77 9.18 -20.69
C LYS A 70 25.21 10.25 -19.72
N GLN A 71 25.02 11.52 -20.10
CA GLN A 71 25.21 12.65 -19.21
C GLN A 71 24.51 12.23 -17.94
N LYS A 72 25.27 12.06 -16.84
CA LYS A 72 24.70 11.74 -15.54
C LYS A 72 23.73 12.87 -15.25
N GLN A 73 22.45 12.65 -15.54
CA GLN A 73 21.41 13.56 -15.16
C GLN A 73 21.59 13.78 -13.66
N PRO A 74 21.53 15.03 -13.19
CA PRO A 74 21.63 15.29 -11.76
C PRO A 74 20.61 14.39 -11.04
N PRO A 75 20.99 13.80 -9.89
CA PRO A 75 20.11 12.86 -9.20
C PRO A 75 18.75 13.51 -8.97
N LYS A 76 17.70 12.90 -9.52
CA LYS A 76 16.33 13.38 -9.38
C LYS A 76 15.98 13.35 -7.89
N ILE A 77 15.54 14.49 -7.37
CA ILE A 77 15.03 14.55 -6.00
C ILE A 77 13.71 13.79 -5.98
N ALA A 78 13.63 12.76 -5.14
CA ALA A 78 12.44 11.94 -4.99
C ALA A 78 11.72 12.21 -3.66
N THR A 79 12.45 12.65 -2.64
CA THR A 79 11.90 12.88 -1.30
C THR A 79 12.42 14.18 -0.69
N LEU A 80 11.54 14.94 -0.07
CA LEU A 80 11.82 16.11 0.76
C LEU A 80 11.38 15.84 2.19
N TYR A 81 12.33 15.94 3.12
CA TYR A 81 12.11 15.78 4.55
C TYR A 81 12.16 17.14 5.23
N PHE A 82 11.11 17.51 5.95
CA PHE A 82 10.96 18.81 6.59
C PHE A 82 11.11 18.71 8.10
N THR A 83 11.97 19.56 8.65
CA THR A 83 12.14 19.71 10.11
C THR A 83 11.92 21.15 10.56
N THR A 84 11.59 21.31 11.84
CA THR A 84 11.61 22.62 12.49
C THR A 84 13.04 23.05 12.80
N GLN A 85 13.22 24.29 13.28
CA GLN A 85 14.52 24.78 13.74
C GLN A 85 15.18 23.91 14.83
N ASP A 86 14.38 23.21 15.63
CA ASP A 86 14.85 22.31 16.70
C ASP A 86 15.05 20.86 16.21
N ASP A 87 15.16 20.67 14.89
CA ASP A 87 15.34 19.38 14.21
C ASP A 87 14.19 18.37 14.46
N GLN A 88 12.99 18.88 14.79
CA GLN A 88 11.81 18.03 14.97
C GLN A 88 11.18 17.68 13.62
N PRO A 89 10.82 16.40 13.36
CA PRO A 89 10.12 16.01 12.14
C PRO A 89 8.78 16.71 12.02
N PHE A 90 8.57 17.39 10.90
CA PHE A 90 7.31 18.06 10.60
C PHE A 90 6.53 17.34 9.49
N ALA A 91 7.16 17.14 8.33
CA ALA A 91 6.51 16.55 7.17
C ALA A 91 7.49 15.80 6.26
N VAL A 92 6.97 14.88 5.46
CA VAL A 92 7.72 14.22 4.38
C VAL A 92 6.91 14.31 3.10
N ILE A 93 7.52 14.78 2.02
CA ILE A 93 6.90 14.80 0.69
C ILE A 93 7.70 13.90 -0.23
N ARG A 94 7.04 12.97 -0.90
CA ARG A 94 7.70 11.98 -1.75
C ARG A 94 6.98 11.80 -3.09
N LEU A 95 7.77 11.58 -4.14
CA LEU A 95 7.28 11.05 -5.41
C LEU A 95 7.12 9.53 -5.33
N SER A 96 5.98 9.05 -5.79
CA SER A 96 5.67 7.62 -5.83
C SER A 96 5.08 7.25 -7.18
N THR A 97 5.62 6.20 -7.78
CA THR A 97 5.03 5.50 -8.92
C THR A 97 3.91 4.56 -8.47
N ILE A 98 3.90 4.20 -7.19
CA ILE A 98 2.81 3.46 -6.54
C ILE A 98 1.76 4.50 -6.14
N GLY A 99 0.61 4.48 -6.82
CA GLY A 99 -0.54 5.28 -6.41
C GLY A 99 -1.00 4.85 -5.02
N ALA A 100 -1.73 5.72 -4.31
CA ALA A 100 -2.40 5.29 -3.11
C ALA A 100 -3.89 5.64 -3.13
N GLN A 101 -4.62 4.92 -2.27
CA GLN A 101 -6.05 4.82 -2.41
C GLN A 101 -6.73 6.00 -1.75
N VAL A 102 -7.36 6.81 -2.59
CA VAL A 102 -8.15 7.96 -2.16
C VAL A 102 -9.40 7.51 -1.39
N TRP A 103 -9.72 8.23 -0.33
CA TRP A 103 -10.99 8.10 0.39
C TRP A 103 -11.55 9.48 0.73
N GLY A 104 -12.87 9.54 0.93
CA GLY A 104 -13.58 10.81 1.08
C GLY A 104 -13.86 11.49 -0.26
N ASN A 105 -14.75 12.48 -0.21
CA ASN A 105 -15.13 13.29 -1.38
C ASN A 105 -14.52 14.70 -1.31
N GLU A 106 -13.73 14.98 -0.28
CA GLU A 106 -13.13 16.28 -0.02
C GLU A 106 -11.84 16.42 -0.83
N SER A 107 -11.81 17.39 -1.74
CA SER A 107 -10.56 17.86 -2.32
C SER A 107 -9.91 18.88 -1.39
N ILE A 108 -8.64 18.67 -1.09
CA ILE A 108 -7.80 19.57 -0.33
C ILE A 108 -6.95 20.36 -1.32
N GLU A 109 -7.09 21.67 -1.29
CA GLU A 109 -6.23 22.56 -2.07
C GLU A 109 -4.94 22.83 -1.30
N LEU A 110 -3.80 22.65 -1.97
CA LEU A 110 -2.52 23.00 -1.38
C LEU A 110 -2.34 24.52 -1.40
N PRO A 111 -1.80 25.12 -0.32
CA PRO A 111 -1.41 26.52 -0.33
C PRO A 111 -0.46 26.83 -1.49
N THR A 112 -0.55 28.05 -2.03
CA THR A 112 0.21 28.46 -3.21
C THR A 112 1.72 28.41 -2.97
N ALA A 113 2.17 28.77 -1.76
CA ALA A 113 3.59 28.75 -1.39
C ALA A 113 4.17 27.32 -1.47
N LEU A 114 3.47 26.36 -0.87
CA LEU A 114 3.84 24.95 -0.91
C LEU A 114 3.78 24.39 -2.32
N THR A 115 2.74 24.70 -3.09
CA THR A 115 2.61 24.24 -4.49
C THR A 115 3.79 24.69 -5.34
N ARG A 116 4.14 25.99 -5.29
CA ARG A 116 5.28 26.54 -6.03
C ARG A 116 6.61 25.91 -5.61
N PHE A 117 6.77 25.62 -4.33
CA PHE A 117 7.96 24.95 -3.81
C PHE A 117 8.07 23.52 -4.37
N ILE A 118 6.99 22.76 -4.33
CA ILE A 118 6.94 21.38 -4.84
C ILE A 118 7.18 21.34 -6.34
N ASP A 119 6.51 22.18 -7.13
CA ASP A 119 6.70 22.19 -8.58
C ASP A 119 8.13 22.57 -8.99
N ARG A 120 8.84 23.34 -8.16
CA ARG A 120 10.24 23.72 -8.39
C ARG A 120 11.23 22.61 -8.04
N PHE A 121 11.00 21.87 -6.95
CA PHE A 121 12.01 20.96 -6.39
C PHE A 121 11.66 19.47 -6.51
N LEU A 122 10.40 19.14 -6.79
CA LEU A 122 9.89 17.78 -7.03
C LEU A 122 9.10 17.76 -8.36
N PRO A 123 9.77 17.94 -9.50
CA PRO A 123 9.13 17.82 -10.80
C PRO A 123 8.60 16.38 -10.98
N ARG A 124 7.31 16.29 -11.33
CA ARG A 124 6.59 15.02 -11.53
C ARG A 124 6.64 14.57 -12.98
N ASP A 125 6.92 13.30 -13.20
CA ASP A 125 6.79 12.63 -14.49
C ASP A 125 5.38 12.04 -14.68
N GLU A 126 5.05 11.59 -15.88
CA GLU A 126 3.77 10.94 -16.16
C GLU A 126 3.62 9.66 -15.31
N GLY A 127 2.47 9.53 -14.64
CA GLY A 127 2.19 8.40 -13.75
C GLY A 127 2.72 8.54 -12.33
N GLU A 128 3.48 9.59 -12.02
CA GLU A 128 3.93 9.86 -10.64
C GLU A 128 2.86 10.58 -9.82
N SER A 129 2.64 10.08 -8.60
CA SER A 129 1.82 10.70 -7.58
C SER A 129 2.69 11.34 -6.51
N LEU A 130 2.20 12.44 -5.94
CA LEU A 130 2.85 13.11 -4.82
C LEU A 130 2.22 12.65 -3.51
N LEU A 131 3.02 12.09 -2.63
CA LEU A 131 2.63 11.69 -1.29
C LEU A 131 3.11 12.73 -0.28
N ILE A 132 2.18 13.34 0.47
CA ILE A 132 2.49 14.30 1.52
C ILE A 132 2.08 13.69 2.86
N HIS A 133 3.07 13.55 3.73
CA HIS A 133 2.95 12.98 5.05
C HIS A 133 3.16 14.06 6.11
N LEU A 134 2.17 14.27 6.98
CA LEU A 134 2.25 15.26 8.05
C LEU A 134 2.42 14.57 9.40
N VAL A 135 3.53 14.86 10.09
CA VAL A 135 3.91 14.24 11.37
C VAL A 135 3.39 15.07 12.55
N SER A 136 3.51 16.40 12.47
CA SER A 136 3.06 17.32 13.53
C SER A 136 2.36 18.54 12.93
N PRO A 137 1.02 18.51 12.77
CA PRO A 137 0.30 19.52 11.98
C PRO A 137 -0.03 20.79 12.77
N LEU A 138 0.66 21.07 13.88
CA LEU A 138 0.34 22.24 14.69
C LEU A 138 0.79 23.51 13.96
N PRO A 139 -0.11 24.50 13.77
CA PRO A 139 0.25 25.78 13.17
C PRO A 139 1.37 26.43 13.98
N SER A 140 2.34 26.98 13.28
CA SER A 140 3.49 27.65 13.86
C SER A 140 4.11 28.56 12.82
N ASP A 141 4.64 29.69 13.27
CA ASP A 141 5.41 30.61 12.42
C ASP A 141 6.89 30.23 12.35
N THR A 142 7.26 29.08 12.93
CA THR A 142 8.64 28.60 12.90
C THR A 142 9.06 28.25 11.47
N ALA A 143 10.25 28.69 11.09
CA ALA A 143 10.80 28.39 9.78
C ALA A 143 11.08 26.89 9.66
N LEU A 144 10.67 26.31 8.52
CA LEU A 144 11.00 24.94 8.16
C LEU A 144 12.33 24.87 7.43
N TYR A 145 13.03 23.78 7.70
CA TYR A 145 14.21 23.35 7.00
C TYR A 145 13.86 22.12 6.17
N ALA A 146 14.43 22.00 4.97
CA ALA A 146 14.23 20.83 4.13
C ALA A 146 15.55 20.17 3.79
N GLN A 147 15.54 18.84 3.82
CA GLN A 147 16.59 17.98 3.33
C GLN A 147 16.07 17.18 2.14
N ALA A 148 16.87 17.07 1.08
CA ALA A 148 16.47 16.41 -0.16
C ALA A 148 17.21 15.09 -0.35
N TYR A 149 16.45 14.07 -0.76
CA TYR A 149 16.96 12.73 -1.01
C TYR A 149 16.62 12.28 -2.43
N GLY A 150 17.55 11.53 -3.03
CA GLY A 150 17.38 10.89 -4.33
C GLY A 150 16.50 9.64 -4.27
N GLU A 151 16.31 8.99 -5.41
CA GLU A 151 15.55 7.73 -5.51
C GLU A 151 16.24 6.56 -4.78
N ASP A 152 17.57 6.59 -4.72
CA ASP A 152 18.42 5.64 -4.00
C ASP A 152 18.45 5.86 -2.48
N GLY A 153 17.81 6.93 -2.01
CA GLY A 153 17.81 7.33 -0.59
C GLY A 153 19.07 8.08 -0.19
N GLU A 154 19.99 8.39 -1.12
CA GLU A 154 21.17 9.20 -0.84
C GLU A 154 20.78 10.67 -0.65
N CYS A 155 21.49 11.34 0.25
CA CYS A 155 21.26 12.76 0.53
C CYS A 155 21.80 13.61 -0.64
N VAL A 156 20.89 14.24 -1.38
CA VAL A 156 21.21 15.10 -2.53
C VAL A 156 21.45 16.53 -2.08
N ALA A 157 20.70 17.00 -1.08
CA ALA A 157 20.92 18.31 -0.48
C ALA A 157 20.73 18.25 1.03
N LYS A 158 21.68 18.83 1.76
CA LYS A 158 21.63 18.96 3.23
C LYS A 158 20.47 19.86 3.65
N SER A 159 20.17 19.83 4.95
CA SER A 159 19.12 20.66 5.55
C SER A 159 19.39 22.16 5.35
N HIS A 160 18.45 22.89 4.74
CA HIS A 160 18.50 24.34 4.55
C HIS A 160 17.13 24.98 4.80
N PRO A 161 17.07 26.24 5.27
CA PRO A 161 15.80 26.95 5.45
C PRO A 161 15.14 27.18 4.08
N VAL A 162 13.84 26.85 3.98
CA VAL A 162 13.11 26.87 2.69
C VAL A 162 12.11 28.02 2.55
N GLY A 163 12.00 28.89 3.55
CA GLY A 163 11.04 30.00 3.54
C GLY A 163 9.58 29.54 3.62
N LEU A 164 9.35 28.31 4.09
CA LEU A 164 8.04 27.77 4.43
C LEU A 164 7.90 27.68 5.95
N THR A 165 6.66 27.74 6.42
CA THR A 165 6.26 27.52 7.80
C THR A 165 5.23 26.40 7.87
N PRO A 166 4.96 25.80 9.04
CA PRO A 166 3.85 24.87 9.22
C PRO A 166 2.50 25.40 8.72
N ASN A 167 2.28 26.71 8.75
CA ASN A 167 1.05 27.34 8.25
C ASN A 167 0.88 27.25 6.73
N ASP A 168 1.98 27.05 5.98
CA ASP A 168 1.98 26.85 4.53
C ASP A 168 1.58 25.42 4.13
N PHE A 169 1.31 24.55 5.11
CA PHE A 169 0.83 23.20 4.89
C PHE A 169 -0.65 23.08 5.24
N PRO A 170 -1.38 22.15 4.61
CA PRO A 170 -2.76 21.88 4.97
C PRO A 170 -2.86 21.42 6.43
N HIS A 171 -3.67 22.14 7.22
CA HIS A 171 -3.87 21.82 8.62
C HIS A 171 -4.74 20.58 8.75
N TYR A 172 -4.11 19.50 9.17
CA TYR A 172 -4.81 18.27 9.46
C TYR A 172 -5.60 18.42 10.77
N LYS A 173 -6.93 18.59 10.68
CA LYS A 173 -7.79 18.21 11.81
C LYS A 173 -7.66 16.72 11.95
N ASN A 174 -7.29 16.27 13.15
CA ASN A 174 -7.08 14.86 13.46
C ASN A 174 -8.24 14.04 12.87
N ILE A 175 -7.99 13.33 11.76
CA ILE A 175 -9.00 12.45 11.18
C ILE A 175 -9.06 11.30 12.14
N ASP A 176 -10.11 11.29 12.94
CA ASP A 176 -10.40 10.18 13.80
C ASP A 176 -10.51 8.92 12.92
N SER A 177 -9.83 7.84 13.31
CA SER A 177 -9.99 6.53 12.69
C SER A 177 -11.47 6.12 12.58
N HIS A 178 -12.32 6.61 13.49
CA HIS A 178 -13.77 6.45 13.44
C HIS A 178 -14.38 7.12 12.21
N SER A 179 -13.90 8.30 11.80
CA SER A 179 -14.43 9.01 10.62
C SER A 179 -14.17 8.26 9.30
N LEU A 180 -13.01 7.61 9.15
CA LEU A 180 -12.74 6.74 7.99
C LEU A 180 -13.65 5.51 8.02
N LYS A 181 -13.77 4.85 9.18
CA LYS A 181 -14.66 3.69 9.34
C LYS A 181 -16.11 4.04 9.01
N ASP A 182 -16.59 5.18 9.50
CA ASP A 182 -17.94 5.65 9.25
C ASP A 182 -18.16 6.01 7.79
N TRP A 183 -17.19 6.68 7.15
CA TRP A 183 -17.28 7.02 5.74
C TRP A 183 -17.31 5.79 4.83
N ILE A 184 -16.43 4.80 5.06
CA ILE A 184 -16.44 3.53 4.29
C ILE A 184 -17.79 2.83 4.47
N ARG A 185 -18.28 2.73 5.70
CA ARG A 185 -19.57 2.10 6.02
C ARG A 185 -20.72 2.78 5.29
N GLN A 186 -20.81 4.11 5.37
CA GLN A 186 -21.86 4.88 4.69
C GLN A 186 -21.79 4.71 3.18
N THR A 187 -20.59 4.77 2.60
CA THR A 187 -20.38 4.62 1.16
C THR A 187 -20.79 3.23 0.67
N LEU A 188 -20.41 2.17 1.40
CA LEU A 188 -20.84 0.80 1.12
C LEU A 188 -22.36 0.66 1.16
N VAL A 189 -23.02 1.16 2.22
CA VAL A 189 -24.48 1.10 2.38
C VAL A 189 -25.20 1.84 1.25
N THR A 190 -24.78 3.07 0.93
CA THR A 190 -25.42 3.85 -0.13
C THR A 190 -25.23 3.20 -1.50
N THR A 191 -24.02 2.70 -1.80
CA THR A 191 -23.74 2.02 -3.08
C THR A 191 -24.55 0.74 -3.19
N TYR A 192 -24.61 -0.06 -2.12
CA TYR A 192 -25.41 -1.27 -2.03
C TYR A 192 -26.89 -0.99 -2.28
N HIS A 193 -27.49 -0.04 -1.55
CA HIS A 193 -28.91 0.28 -1.69
C HIS A 193 -29.25 0.83 -3.08
N THR A 194 -28.35 1.62 -3.69
CA THR A 194 -28.53 2.13 -5.05
C THR A 194 -28.68 0.98 -6.04
N ILE A 195 -27.83 -0.05 -5.94
CA ILE A 195 -27.94 -1.24 -6.79
C ILE A 195 -29.17 -2.07 -6.40
N PHE A 196 -29.40 -2.30 -5.09
CA PHE A 196 -30.50 -3.09 -4.56
C PHE A 196 -31.85 -2.68 -5.14
N PHE A 197 -32.15 -1.37 -5.21
CA PHE A 197 -33.42 -0.86 -5.72
C PHE A 197 -33.60 -1.01 -7.24
N THR A 198 -32.57 -1.44 -7.97
CA THR A 198 -32.65 -1.73 -9.41
C THR A 198 -32.88 -3.21 -9.74
N LEU A 199 -32.84 -4.09 -8.74
CA LEU A 199 -32.91 -5.53 -8.92
C LEU A 199 -34.35 -6.05 -9.07
N SER A 200 -34.49 -7.30 -9.51
CA SER A 200 -35.78 -7.98 -9.49
C SER A 200 -36.24 -8.30 -8.06
N ALA A 201 -37.55 -8.47 -7.85
CA ALA A 201 -38.11 -8.74 -6.53
C ALA A 201 -37.54 -10.03 -5.89
N SER A 202 -37.25 -11.06 -6.68
CA SER A 202 -36.62 -12.30 -6.21
C SER A 202 -35.19 -12.07 -5.71
N GLU A 203 -34.40 -11.30 -6.45
CA GLU A 203 -33.03 -10.90 -6.07
C GLU A 203 -33.02 -10.02 -4.82
N MET A 204 -33.93 -9.03 -4.73
CA MET A 204 -34.09 -8.21 -3.53
C MET A 204 -34.43 -9.06 -2.30
N ALA A 205 -35.39 -9.98 -2.42
CA ALA A 205 -35.78 -10.87 -1.33
C ALA A 205 -34.62 -11.76 -0.86
N PHE A 206 -33.80 -12.25 -1.80
CA PHE A 206 -32.58 -12.98 -1.46
C PHE A 206 -31.60 -12.11 -0.67
N LEU A 207 -31.32 -10.88 -1.12
CA LEU A 207 -30.37 -9.98 -0.45
C LEU A 207 -30.84 -9.59 0.95
N LEU A 208 -32.15 -9.33 1.14
CA LEU A 208 -32.72 -9.07 2.47
C LEU A 208 -32.54 -10.27 3.42
N ARG A 209 -32.72 -11.49 2.92
CA ARG A 209 -32.42 -12.70 3.69
C ARG A 209 -30.91 -12.82 3.95
N ALA A 210 -30.09 -12.52 2.95
CA ALA A 210 -28.64 -12.55 3.05
C ALA A 210 -28.18 -11.63 4.18
N GLU A 211 -28.68 -10.40 4.28
CA GLU A 211 -28.36 -9.43 5.34
C GLU A 211 -28.50 -9.98 6.76
N LYS A 212 -29.49 -10.85 7.01
CA LYS A 212 -29.77 -11.43 8.34
C LYS A 212 -29.07 -12.76 8.61
N THR A 213 -28.55 -13.42 7.58
CA THR A 213 -27.97 -14.78 7.71
C THR A 213 -26.46 -14.74 7.89
N LYS A 214 -25.92 -15.62 8.74
CA LYS A 214 -24.47 -15.69 9.04
C LYS A 214 -23.63 -16.20 7.88
N LYS A 215 -24.18 -17.11 7.07
CA LYS A 215 -23.55 -17.68 5.89
C LYS A 215 -24.45 -17.39 4.69
N ILE A 216 -23.85 -16.86 3.64
CA ILE A 216 -24.55 -16.59 2.39
C ILE A 216 -24.29 -17.78 1.47
N ASP A 217 -25.34 -18.54 1.17
CA ASP A 217 -25.28 -19.59 0.15
C ASP A 217 -25.85 -19.04 -1.15
N TYR A 218 -24.97 -18.81 -2.12
CA TYR A 218 -25.29 -18.26 -3.44
C TYR A 218 -25.10 -19.30 -4.55
N SER A 219 -24.94 -20.58 -4.20
CA SER A 219 -24.74 -21.65 -5.18
C SER A 219 -26.00 -21.91 -6.01
N GLY A 220 -25.83 -22.11 -7.33
CA GLY A 220 -26.91 -22.50 -8.24
C GLY A 220 -27.92 -21.39 -8.59
N LEU A 221 -27.64 -20.13 -8.27
CA LEU A 221 -28.50 -18.99 -8.60
C LEU A 221 -28.14 -18.38 -9.95
N GLU A 222 -29.09 -18.40 -10.89
CA GLU A 222 -29.02 -17.58 -12.10
C GLU A 222 -29.42 -16.14 -11.73
N VAL A 223 -28.43 -15.26 -11.65
CA VAL A 223 -28.58 -13.90 -11.14
C VAL A 223 -27.88 -12.89 -12.02
N SER A 224 -28.38 -11.67 -12.00
CA SER A 224 -27.80 -10.55 -12.75
C SER A 224 -26.40 -10.17 -12.25
N ASN A 225 -25.62 -9.51 -13.10
CA ASN A 225 -24.34 -8.93 -12.70
C ASN A 225 -24.51 -7.89 -11.58
N SER A 226 -25.59 -7.09 -11.64
CA SER A 226 -25.95 -6.12 -10.60
C SER A 226 -26.18 -6.79 -9.25
N PHE A 227 -26.86 -7.94 -9.22
CA PHE A 227 -27.02 -8.71 -8.00
C PHE A 227 -25.68 -9.17 -7.43
N ARG A 228 -24.76 -9.66 -8.28
CA ARG A 228 -23.42 -10.08 -7.84
C ARG A 228 -22.63 -8.90 -7.26
N GLN A 229 -22.72 -7.72 -7.86
CA GLN A 229 -22.11 -6.50 -7.33
C GLN A 229 -22.73 -6.09 -5.98
N ALA A 230 -24.06 -6.13 -5.85
CA ALA A 230 -24.73 -5.86 -4.58
C ALA A 230 -24.33 -6.86 -3.49
N LEU A 231 -24.21 -8.15 -3.83
CA LEU A 231 -23.77 -9.17 -2.91
C LEU A 231 -22.30 -8.98 -2.48
N ALA A 232 -21.43 -8.59 -3.40
CA ALA A 232 -20.05 -8.21 -3.10
C ALA A 232 -19.99 -7.05 -2.09
N LEU A 233 -20.78 -5.99 -2.30
CA LEU A 233 -20.87 -4.85 -1.38
C LEU A 233 -21.38 -5.26 0.00
N LEU A 234 -22.33 -6.19 0.06
CA LEU A 234 -22.84 -6.74 1.32
C LEU A 234 -21.76 -7.54 2.07
N PHE A 235 -20.93 -8.32 1.37
CA PHE A 235 -19.77 -9.00 1.96
C PHE A 235 -18.77 -7.98 2.52
N LEU A 236 -18.39 -6.97 1.73
CA LEU A 236 -17.47 -5.92 2.16
C LEU A 236 -18.00 -5.16 3.39
N LEU A 237 -19.29 -4.85 3.43
CA LEU A 237 -19.94 -4.21 4.58
C LEU A 237 -19.86 -5.07 5.84
N ARG A 238 -20.03 -6.39 5.73
CA ARG A 238 -19.89 -7.32 6.85
C ARG A 238 -18.46 -7.42 7.34
N ILE A 239 -17.51 -7.56 6.43
CA ILE A 239 -16.07 -7.61 6.74
C ILE A 239 -15.65 -6.33 7.47
N HIS A 240 -16.11 -5.17 6.99
CA HIS A 240 -15.80 -3.86 7.55
C HIS A 240 -16.34 -3.66 8.97
N ASN A 241 -17.57 -4.12 9.21
CA ASN A 241 -18.24 -3.96 10.51
C ASN A 241 -17.82 -5.02 11.55
N GLU A 242 -17.18 -6.12 11.12
CA GLU A 242 -16.79 -7.19 12.03
C GLU A 242 -15.56 -6.78 12.87
N SER A 243 -15.69 -6.96 14.18
CA SER A 243 -14.65 -6.62 15.16
C SER A 243 -13.81 -7.83 15.57
N ASP A 244 -14.37 -9.04 15.47
CA ASP A 244 -13.66 -10.28 15.78
C ASP A 244 -12.78 -10.70 14.59
N ASN A 245 -11.47 -10.84 14.84
CA ASN A 245 -10.49 -11.20 13.80
C ASN A 245 -10.73 -12.57 13.16
N LEU A 246 -11.18 -13.57 13.93
CA LEU A 246 -11.46 -14.91 13.42
C LEU A 246 -12.70 -14.91 12.54
N VAL A 247 -13.76 -14.23 12.98
CA VAL A 247 -14.99 -14.08 12.19
C VAL A 247 -14.72 -13.27 10.92
N ARG A 248 -13.98 -12.17 11.03
CA ARG A 248 -13.58 -11.33 9.89
C ARG A 248 -12.77 -12.12 8.86
N SER A 249 -11.83 -12.96 9.31
CA SER A 249 -11.05 -13.84 8.41
C SER A 249 -11.93 -14.87 7.69
N SER A 250 -12.92 -15.44 8.40
CA SER A 250 -13.90 -16.36 7.79
C SER A 250 -14.76 -15.65 6.73
N LEU A 251 -15.19 -14.42 7.00
CA LEU A 251 -15.93 -13.60 6.03
C LEU A 251 -15.09 -13.24 4.80
N LEU A 252 -13.81 -12.92 5.00
CA LEU A 252 -12.87 -12.66 3.90
C LEU A 252 -12.71 -13.90 3.01
N ASN A 253 -12.56 -15.09 3.59
CA ASN A 253 -12.48 -16.33 2.82
C ASN A 253 -13.77 -16.61 2.03
N GLN A 254 -14.94 -16.35 2.63
CA GLN A 254 -16.22 -16.48 1.93
C GLN A 254 -16.33 -15.50 0.76
N TYR A 255 -15.87 -14.27 0.95
CA TYR A 255 -15.83 -13.24 -0.08
C TYR A 255 -14.90 -13.62 -1.24
N LEU A 256 -13.66 -14.04 -0.95
CA LEU A 256 -12.72 -14.46 -1.98
C LEU A 256 -13.23 -15.67 -2.77
N GLY A 257 -13.81 -16.67 -2.08
CA GLY A 257 -14.47 -17.79 -2.76
C GLY A 257 -15.66 -17.34 -3.62
N PHE A 258 -16.40 -16.32 -3.18
CA PHE A 258 -17.45 -15.71 -4.00
C PHE A 258 -16.86 -15.06 -5.25
N ILE A 259 -15.81 -14.24 -5.15
CA ILE A 259 -15.17 -13.61 -6.30
C ILE A 259 -14.69 -14.65 -7.32
N GLU A 260 -13.97 -15.68 -6.86
CA GLU A 260 -13.45 -16.76 -7.74
C GLU A 260 -14.54 -17.46 -8.52
N LEU A 261 -15.66 -17.77 -7.88
CA LEU A 261 -16.77 -18.50 -8.49
C LEU A 261 -17.67 -17.62 -9.36
N SER A 262 -17.70 -16.31 -9.12
CA SER A 262 -18.78 -15.45 -9.60
C SER A 262 -18.52 -14.81 -10.95
N HIS A 263 -17.33 -14.92 -11.55
CA HIS A 263 -16.97 -14.41 -12.90
C HIS A 263 -17.73 -13.14 -13.33
N PHE A 264 -17.83 -12.14 -12.45
CA PHE A 264 -18.66 -10.97 -12.68
C PHE A 264 -17.79 -9.76 -12.99
N SER A 265 -18.35 -8.79 -13.71
CA SER A 265 -17.63 -7.58 -14.06
C SER A 265 -17.57 -6.67 -12.85
N TYR A 266 -16.35 -6.38 -12.41
CA TYR A 266 -16.09 -5.32 -11.46
C TYR A 266 -16.54 -3.97 -12.01
N SER A 267 -17.14 -3.15 -11.15
CA SER A 267 -17.23 -1.72 -11.39
C SER A 267 -16.02 -1.06 -10.73
N ALA A 268 -15.51 0.03 -11.32
CA ALA A 268 -14.40 0.79 -10.74
C ALA A 268 -14.67 1.24 -9.29
N GLN A 269 -15.94 1.52 -8.98
CA GLN A 269 -16.37 1.87 -7.63
C GLN A 269 -16.28 0.67 -6.66
N LEU A 270 -16.69 -0.53 -7.08
CA LEU A 270 -16.58 -1.73 -6.26
C LEU A 270 -15.12 -2.11 -6.01
N GLU A 271 -14.28 -2.06 -7.04
CA GLU A 271 -12.84 -2.33 -6.94
C GLU A 271 -12.17 -1.37 -5.94
N SER A 272 -12.46 -0.07 -6.05
CA SER A 272 -11.99 0.94 -5.11
C SER A 272 -12.43 0.67 -3.65
N LEU A 273 -13.69 0.27 -3.44
CA LEU A 273 -14.22 -0.05 -2.11
C LEU A 273 -13.64 -1.35 -1.54
N GLU A 274 -13.45 -2.37 -2.38
CA GLU A 274 -12.78 -3.62 -2.01
C GLU A 274 -11.36 -3.32 -1.51
N HIS A 275 -10.58 -2.58 -2.29
CA HIS A 275 -9.23 -2.18 -1.92
C HIS A 275 -9.21 -1.40 -0.61
N LEU A 276 -10.13 -0.47 -0.39
CA LEU A 276 -10.23 0.30 0.86
C LEU A 276 -10.51 -0.58 2.08
N VAL A 277 -11.51 -1.46 1.99
CA VAL A 277 -11.90 -2.35 3.09
C VAL A 277 -10.78 -3.32 3.43
N ILE A 278 -10.18 -3.96 2.42
CA ILE A 278 -9.08 -4.91 2.62
C ILE A 278 -7.84 -4.19 3.19
N SER A 279 -7.48 -3.04 2.63
CA SER A 279 -6.32 -2.27 3.10
C SER A 279 -6.51 -1.85 4.56
N GLN A 280 -7.71 -1.47 4.97
CA GLN A 280 -7.95 -1.09 6.37
C GLN A 280 -7.72 -2.26 7.35
N ILE A 281 -7.98 -3.50 6.95
CA ILE A 281 -7.70 -4.68 7.78
C ILE A 281 -6.19 -4.77 8.06
N PHE A 282 -5.35 -4.53 7.05
CA PHE A 282 -3.91 -4.56 7.17
C PHE A 282 -3.34 -3.29 7.83
N VAL A 283 -3.86 -2.11 7.49
CA VAL A 283 -3.43 -0.82 8.07
C VAL A 283 -3.76 -0.75 9.56
N GLN A 284 -4.81 -1.39 10.07
CA GLN A 284 -5.03 -1.48 11.53
C GLN A 284 -3.86 -2.13 12.29
N THR A 285 -3.02 -2.91 11.61
CA THR A 285 -1.81 -3.52 12.20
C THR A 285 -0.58 -2.61 12.16
N GLN A 286 -0.60 -1.53 11.36
CA GLN A 286 0.52 -0.60 11.22
C GLN A 286 0.04 0.81 11.54
N LYS A 287 0.60 1.46 12.57
CA LYS A 287 0.35 2.88 12.87
C LYS A 287 0.97 3.77 11.78
N LEU A 288 0.41 3.75 10.57
CA LEU A 288 0.86 4.58 9.46
C LEU A 288 0.12 5.92 9.53
N PRO A 289 0.85 7.05 9.66
CA PRO A 289 0.19 8.34 9.63
C PRO A 289 -0.35 8.65 8.22
N PHE A 290 -1.47 9.35 8.19
CA PHE A 290 -2.28 9.60 7.01
C PHE A 290 -1.52 10.39 5.93
N LEU A 291 -1.82 10.11 4.67
CA LEU A 291 -1.20 10.75 3.52
C LEU A 291 -2.21 11.61 2.79
N LEU A 292 -1.76 12.78 2.35
CA LEU A 292 -2.40 13.48 1.26
C LEU A 292 -1.75 13.04 -0.05
N ILE A 293 -2.58 12.80 -1.05
CA ILE A 293 -2.12 12.37 -2.38
C ILE A 293 -2.59 13.34 -3.42
N GLN A 294 -1.64 13.80 -4.22
CA GLN A 294 -1.92 14.47 -5.48
C GLN A 294 -1.73 13.45 -6.60
N THR A 295 -2.84 13.02 -7.22
CA THR A 295 -2.82 12.19 -8.44
C THR A 295 -2.21 12.98 -9.60
N PRO A 296 -1.75 12.31 -10.69
CA PRO A 296 -0.86 12.93 -11.68
C PRO A 296 -1.39 14.24 -12.28
N LYS A 297 -0.42 15.13 -12.57
CA LYS A 297 -0.39 16.55 -13.00
C LYS A 297 -1.68 17.34 -13.28
N ASP A 298 -2.76 16.76 -13.78
CA ASP A 298 -3.87 17.51 -14.39
C ASP A 298 -4.98 17.94 -13.42
N CYS A 299 -5.03 17.41 -12.19
CA CYS A 299 -6.12 17.74 -11.28
C CYS A 299 -5.79 18.77 -10.20
N GLY A 300 -4.51 19.00 -9.84
CA GLY A 300 -4.09 19.95 -8.78
C GLY A 300 -4.60 19.64 -7.36
N LYS A 301 -5.62 18.78 -7.24
CA LYS A 301 -6.32 18.44 -6.01
C LYS A 301 -5.56 17.37 -5.24
N CYS A 302 -5.42 17.61 -3.94
CA CYS A 302 -4.96 16.61 -3.01
C CYS A 302 -6.16 15.92 -2.36
N TYR A 303 -5.99 14.64 -2.04
CA TYR A 303 -7.03 13.85 -1.39
C TYR A 303 -6.46 13.10 -0.20
N LYS A 304 -7.32 12.79 0.76
CA LYS A 304 -6.97 11.88 1.85
C LYS A 304 -6.77 10.48 1.28
N ALA A 305 -5.72 9.79 1.71
CA ALA A 305 -5.45 8.44 1.24
C ALA A 305 -4.87 7.53 2.33
N LEU A 306 -4.97 6.23 2.08
CA LEU A 306 -4.26 5.20 2.83
C LEU A 306 -2.96 4.85 2.10
N ASN A 307 -1.84 4.78 2.83
CA ASN A 307 -0.62 4.20 2.26
C ASN A 307 -0.82 2.71 2.04
N TYR A 308 -0.18 2.19 0.99
CA TYR A 308 0.01 0.76 0.79
C TYR A 308 1.36 0.31 1.33
#